data_AF-A0A554M0K0-F1
#
_entry.id   AF-A0A554M0K0-F1
#
_cell.length_a   1.000
_cell.length_b   1.000
_cell.length_c   1.000
_cell.angle_alpha   90.00
_cell.angle_beta   90.00
_cell.angle_gamma   90.00
#
_symmetry.space_group_name_H-M   'P 1'
#
loop_
_entity.id
_entity.type
_entity.pdbx_description
1 polymer ?
#
loop_
_entity_poly.entity_id
_entity_poly.type
_entity_poly.pdbx_seq_one_letter_code
_entity_poly.pdbx_strand_id
1 'polypeptide(L)'
;MRLLRCRVATVILHLRTFFTRIWLCCTNPSSYKELRGKSFWSGFWYLYWLLVVTTFMSAVIFAVQAKVYMPKIHTWIADAKETVPDLYPVDLVLTLSGGQLSTNVEQPYVFPLPPAWEAAMLVIQEDEGGDNNNGVIKHLLMIDTAATVEDYPQYETLVLLTKKAAIGRDKNGLKVLLYSQYQKENVPPMVFTRKVYEEVTAKALPFLDYLPTIVISLVISGVLLFPWFLALFGVLGYLLYLLIVTLLSWIIAAMMKRTFTYGELYCLGFYGLTPAIVIGWVLERLNVGFSMLFTVIFLVTMGMVVRAFTSSTATGVRPIGVQKKKSGKGK
;
A
#
# COMPACT_ATOMS: atom_id res chain seq x y z
N MET A 1 -0.22 40.67 -14.76
CA MET A 1 -1.24 40.31 -13.76
C MET A 1 -2.58 39.78 -14.34
N ARG A 2 -3.16 40.35 -15.43
CA ARG A 2 -4.45 39.89 -15.99
C ARG A 2 -4.44 38.45 -16.55
N LEU A 3 -3.34 38.02 -17.19
CA LEU A 3 -3.22 36.66 -17.75
C LEU A 3 -3.20 35.56 -16.67
N LEU A 4 -2.63 35.83 -15.49
CA LEU A 4 -2.62 34.87 -14.37
C LEU A 4 -4.04 34.64 -13.82
N ARG A 5 -4.84 35.71 -13.69
CA ARG A 5 -6.22 35.62 -13.19
C ARG A 5 -7.12 34.78 -14.11
N CYS A 6 -6.93 34.89 -15.43
CA CYS A 6 -7.70 34.11 -16.40
C CYS A 6 -7.42 32.60 -16.27
N ARG A 7 -6.13 32.21 -16.11
CA ARG A 7 -5.76 30.79 -15.95
C ARG A 7 -6.29 30.19 -14.65
N VAL A 8 -6.20 30.92 -13.54
CA VAL A 8 -6.70 30.45 -12.23
C VAL A 8 -8.21 30.23 -12.27
N ALA A 9 -8.98 31.12 -12.88
CA ALA A 9 -10.44 30.99 -13.00
C ALA A 9 -10.85 29.71 -13.77
N THR A 10 -10.16 29.40 -14.87
CA THR A 10 -10.43 28.18 -15.65
C THR A 10 -10.13 26.91 -14.85
N VAL A 11 -9.04 26.88 -14.09
CA VAL A 11 -8.70 25.72 -13.23
C VAL A 11 -9.76 25.51 -12.15
N ILE A 12 -10.21 26.57 -11.49
CA ILE A 12 -11.26 26.50 -10.46
C ILE A 12 -12.57 25.97 -11.06
N LEU A 13 -12.94 26.43 -12.26
CA LEU A 13 -14.13 25.95 -12.96
C LEU A 13 -14.04 24.45 -13.26
N HIS A 14 -12.90 24.00 -13.78
CA HIS A 14 -12.68 22.58 -14.07
C HIS A 14 -12.74 21.72 -12.80
N LEU A 15 -12.11 22.17 -11.73
CA LEU A 15 -12.14 21.48 -10.44
C LEU A 15 -13.57 21.37 -9.90
N ARG A 16 -14.35 22.46 -9.97
CA ARG A 16 -15.76 22.45 -9.58
C ARG A 16 -16.59 21.49 -10.43
N THR A 17 -16.39 21.47 -11.74
CA THR A 17 -17.11 20.53 -12.63
C THR A 17 -16.75 19.08 -12.34
N PHE A 18 -15.49 18.81 -11.97
CA PHE A 18 -15.00 17.50 -11.62
C PHE A 18 -15.64 16.98 -10.32
N PHE A 19 -15.62 17.77 -9.23
CA PHE A 19 -16.27 17.36 -7.98
C PHE A 19 -17.79 17.27 -8.10
N THR A 20 -18.41 18.18 -8.87
CA THR A 20 -19.84 18.06 -9.21
C THR A 20 -20.12 16.74 -9.92
N ARG A 21 -19.23 16.30 -10.83
CA ARG A 21 -19.39 15.02 -11.53
C ARG A 21 -19.25 13.84 -10.58
N ILE A 22 -18.27 13.84 -9.66
CA ILE A 22 -18.13 12.81 -8.63
C ILE A 22 -19.42 12.70 -7.82
N TRP A 23 -19.91 13.83 -7.31
CA TRP A 23 -21.14 13.91 -6.53
C TRP A 23 -22.35 13.36 -7.30
N LEU A 24 -22.53 13.77 -8.56
CA LEU A 24 -23.62 13.31 -9.42
C LEU A 24 -23.50 11.81 -9.73
N CYS A 25 -22.30 11.29 -9.95
CA CYS A 25 -22.05 9.87 -10.18
C CYS A 25 -22.43 9.00 -8.97
N CYS A 26 -22.29 9.53 -7.75
CA CYS A 26 -22.66 8.84 -6.52
C CYS A 26 -24.15 8.98 -6.16
N THR A 27 -24.78 10.13 -6.47
CA THR A 27 -26.14 10.45 -5.96
C THR A 27 -27.24 10.34 -6.99
N ASN A 28 -26.94 10.53 -8.28
CA ASN A 28 -27.96 10.60 -9.33
C ASN A 28 -27.60 9.72 -10.54
N PRO A 29 -28.10 8.47 -10.60
CA PRO A 29 -27.87 7.55 -11.71
C PRO A 29 -28.34 8.11 -13.07
N SER A 30 -29.31 9.03 -13.09
CA SER A 30 -29.79 9.64 -14.35
C SER A 30 -28.77 10.58 -14.99
N SER A 31 -27.81 11.11 -14.20
CA SER A 31 -26.75 11.99 -14.72
C SER A 31 -25.83 11.30 -15.74
N TYR A 32 -25.80 9.97 -15.74
CA TYR A 32 -25.04 9.17 -16.70
C TYR A 32 -25.58 9.29 -18.14
N LYS A 33 -26.81 9.79 -18.32
CA LYS A 33 -27.34 10.08 -19.66
C LYS A 33 -26.50 11.09 -20.42
N GLU A 34 -25.92 12.08 -19.73
CA GLU A 34 -25.02 13.10 -20.30
C GLU A 34 -23.66 12.54 -20.71
N LEU A 35 -23.31 11.37 -20.16
CA LEU A 35 -22.03 10.69 -20.39
C LEU A 35 -22.12 9.70 -21.56
N ARG A 36 -23.33 9.42 -22.06
CA ARG A 36 -23.52 8.60 -23.24
C ARG A 36 -22.90 9.28 -24.46
N GLY A 37 -22.09 8.54 -25.20
CA GLY A 37 -21.39 9.05 -26.39
C GLY A 37 -20.13 9.86 -26.08
N LYS A 38 -19.71 9.98 -24.80
CA LYS A 38 -18.38 10.49 -24.47
C LYS A 38 -17.31 9.49 -24.95
N SER A 39 -16.16 10.03 -25.36
CA SER A 39 -15.04 9.21 -25.80
C SER A 39 -14.40 8.44 -24.63
N PHE A 40 -13.78 7.30 -24.95
CA PHE A 40 -12.98 6.50 -24.02
C PHE A 40 -11.99 7.37 -23.21
N TRP A 41 -11.25 8.24 -23.90
CA TRP A 41 -10.25 9.11 -23.30
C TRP A 41 -10.81 10.07 -22.25
N SER A 42 -12.06 10.52 -22.42
CA SER A 42 -12.73 11.34 -21.41
C SER A 42 -12.96 10.56 -20.12
N GLY A 43 -13.38 9.29 -20.21
CA GLY A 43 -13.56 8.41 -19.06
C GLY A 43 -12.23 8.03 -18.40
N PHE A 44 -11.21 7.73 -19.21
CA PHE A 44 -9.86 7.43 -18.74
C PHE A 44 -9.28 8.59 -17.90
N TRP A 45 -9.28 9.82 -18.43
CA TRP A 45 -8.75 10.99 -17.71
C TRP A 45 -9.56 11.33 -16.47
N TYR A 46 -10.89 11.16 -16.52
CA TYR A 46 -11.75 11.31 -15.35
C TYR A 46 -11.34 10.33 -14.24
N LEU A 47 -11.21 9.03 -14.56
CA LEU A 47 -10.82 8.01 -13.59
C LEU A 47 -9.40 8.27 -13.06
N TYR A 48 -8.46 8.65 -13.92
CA TYR A 48 -7.11 9.01 -13.50
C TYR A 48 -7.12 10.13 -12.45
N TRP A 49 -7.82 11.24 -12.71
CA TRP A 49 -7.92 12.34 -11.75
C TRP A 49 -8.64 11.96 -10.47
N LEU A 50 -9.65 11.09 -10.54
CA LEU A 50 -10.31 10.53 -9.35
C LEU A 50 -9.30 9.80 -8.46
N LEU A 51 -8.47 8.95 -9.05
CA LEU A 51 -7.42 8.23 -8.31
C LEU A 51 -6.32 9.15 -7.80
N VAL A 52 -5.92 10.17 -8.56
CA VAL A 52 -4.95 11.19 -8.08
C VAL A 52 -5.50 11.87 -6.83
N VAL A 53 -6.78 12.28 -6.83
CA VAL A 53 -7.37 12.97 -5.68
C VAL A 53 -7.48 12.04 -4.46
N THR A 54 -7.96 10.81 -4.63
CA THR A 54 -8.08 9.88 -3.50
C THR A 54 -6.72 9.46 -2.93
N THR A 55 -5.74 9.19 -3.79
CA THR A 55 -4.37 8.88 -3.36
C THR A 55 -3.68 10.08 -2.71
N PHE A 56 -3.90 11.29 -3.23
CA PHE A 56 -3.40 12.52 -2.60
C PHE A 56 -4.00 12.73 -1.21
N MET A 57 -5.33 12.54 -1.04
CA MET A 57 -5.96 12.60 0.28
C MET A 57 -5.39 11.56 1.24
N SER A 58 -5.18 10.32 0.79
CA SER A 58 -4.50 9.29 1.59
C SER A 58 -3.07 9.68 1.98
N ALA A 59 -2.32 10.28 1.06
CA ALA A 59 -0.95 10.73 1.32
C ALA A 59 -0.91 11.89 2.34
N VAL A 60 -1.87 12.82 2.28
CA VAL A 60 -2.02 13.88 3.28
C VAL A 60 -2.32 13.31 4.66
N ILE A 61 -3.24 12.35 4.77
CA ILE A 61 -3.55 11.68 6.04
C ILE A 61 -2.29 10.98 6.59
N PHE A 62 -1.57 10.25 5.74
CA PHE A 62 -0.31 9.61 6.10
C PHE A 62 0.73 10.61 6.58
N ALA A 63 0.88 11.77 5.92
CA ALA A 63 1.80 12.82 6.34
C ALA A 63 1.43 13.41 7.72
N VAL A 64 0.13 13.57 8.01
CA VAL A 64 -0.34 13.99 9.34
C VAL A 64 -0.01 12.95 10.39
N GLN A 65 -0.25 11.67 10.11
CA GLN A 65 0.13 10.58 11.02
C GLN A 65 1.64 10.54 11.25
N ALA A 66 2.45 10.60 10.19
CA ALA A 66 3.90 10.64 10.28
C ALA A 66 4.39 11.77 11.20
N LYS A 67 3.79 12.95 11.13
CA LYS A 67 4.09 14.07 12.04
C LYS A 67 3.79 13.72 13.51
N VAL A 68 2.68 13.02 13.78
CA VAL A 68 2.32 12.59 15.15
C VAL A 68 3.31 11.54 15.68
N TYR A 69 3.83 10.65 14.83
CA TYR A 69 4.82 9.65 15.24
C TYR A 69 6.25 10.17 15.31
N MET A 70 6.54 11.33 14.70
CA MET A 70 7.89 11.88 14.61
C MET A 70 8.59 12.06 15.97
N PRO A 71 7.94 12.57 17.03
CA PRO A 71 8.58 12.66 18.34
C PRO A 71 9.00 11.30 18.89
N LYS A 72 8.19 10.25 18.66
CA LYS A 72 8.51 8.88 19.10
C LYS A 72 9.75 8.32 18.40
N ILE A 73 9.97 8.70 17.14
CA ILE A 73 11.18 8.32 16.40
C ILE A 73 12.41 8.98 17.04
N HIS A 74 12.31 10.27 17.40
CA HIS A 74 13.41 10.97 18.06
C HIS A 74 13.74 10.39 19.44
N THR A 75 12.74 10.08 20.26
CA THR A 75 12.96 9.44 21.57
C THR A 75 13.57 8.06 21.39
N TRP A 76 13.06 7.25 20.46
CA TRP A 76 13.62 5.94 20.17
C TRP A 76 15.07 6.00 19.69
N ILE A 77 15.43 6.98 18.84
CA ILE A 77 16.82 7.19 18.41
C ILE A 77 17.73 7.55 19.60
N ALA A 78 17.28 8.43 20.50
CA ALA A 78 18.03 8.81 21.68
C ALA A 78 18.25 7.60 22.60
N ASP A 79 17.18 6.86 22.91
CA ASP A 79 17.23 5.66 23.74
C ASP A 79 18.13 4.58 23.10
N ALA A 80 18.05 4.41 21.78
CA ALA A 80 18.90 3.47 21.06
C ALA A 80 20.38 3.86 21.13
N LYS A 81 20.70 5.15 21.02
CA LYS A 81 22.09 5.63 21.14
C LYS A 81 22.68 5.45 22.53
N GLU A 82 21.85 5.55 23.56
CA GLU A 82 22.26 5.31 24.94
C GLU A 82 22.40 3.81 25.23
N THR A 83 21.42 3.01 24.79
CA THR A 83 21.34 1.59 25.17
C THR A 83 22.23 0.70 24.31
N VAL A 84 22.29 0.93 22.99
CA VAL A 84 23.00 0.04 22.04
C VAL A 84 24.47 -0.13 22.43
N PRO A 85 25.26 0.92 22.73
CA PRO A 85 26.64 0.75 23.14
C PRO A 85 26.81 -0.25 24.28
N ASP A 86 25.85 -0.39 25.18
CA ASP A 86 25.98 -1.23 26.38
C ASP A 86 25.36 -2.62 26.22
N LEU A 87 24.75 -2.93 25.08
CA LEU A 87 24.11 -4.24 24.84
C LEU A 87 25.10 -5.41 24.76
N TYR A 88 26.35 -5.17 24.36
CA TYR A 88 27.34 -6.23 24.19
C TYR A 88 28.23 -6.40 25.43
N PRO A 89 28.18 -7.50 26.18
CA PRO A 89 28.97 -7.65 27.41
C PRO A 89 30.48 -7.51 27.17
N VAL A 90 31.20 -6.89 28.09
CA VAL A 90 32.65 -6.64 27.97
C VAL A 90 33.44 -7.95 27.84
N ASP A 91 33.02 -8.97 28.59
CA ASP A 91 33.70 -10.25 28.65
C ASP A 91 33.26 -11.24 27.55
N LEU A 92 32.28 -10.90 26.71
CA LEU A 92 31.80 -11.82 25.68
C LEU A 92 32.74 -11.86 24.47
N VAL A 93 33.13 -13.06 24.07
CA VAL A 93 33.92 -13.36 22.89
C VAL A 93 33.24 -14.48 22.13
N LEU A 94 32.69 -14.15 20.96
CA LEU A 94 32.11 -15.13 20.06
C LEU A 94 33.12 -15.46 18.96
N THR A 95 33.47 -16.74 18.84
CA THR A 95 34.39 -17.21 17.80
C THR A 95 33.63 -18.10 16.84
N LEU A 96 33.58 -17.70 15.57
CA LEU A 96 33.08 -18.52 14.50
C LEU A 96 34.28 -19.18 13.81
N SER A 97 34.38 -20.51 13.87
CA SER A 97 35.45 -21.29 13.25
C SER A 97 34.93 -22.61 12.69
N GLY A 98 35.29 -22.94 11.45
CA GLY A 98 34.87 -24.19 10.79
C GLY A 98 33.34 -24.35 10.70
N GLY A 99 32.59 -23.25 10.59
CA GLY A 99 31.13 -23.29 10.56
C GLY A 99 30.48 -23.62 11.91
N GLN A 100 31.24 -23.48 13.00
CA GLN A 100 30.74 -23.65 14.36
C GLN A 100 30.96 -22.38 15.18
N LEU A 101 29.96 -21.99 15.95
CA LEU A 101 30.04 -20.90 16.91
C LEU A 101 30.46 -21.44 18.27
N SER A 102 31.48 -20.80 18.86
CA SER A 102 31.87 -21.00 20.25
C SER A 102 31.83 -19.68 21.02
N THR A 103 31.67 -19.78 22.33
CA THR A 103 31.63 -18.64 23.26
C THR A 103 32.42 -18.97 24.50
N ASN A 104 32.94 -17.95 25.17
CA ASN A 104 33.71 -18.07 26.41
C ASN A 104 32.86 -17.91 27.69
N VAL A 105 31.60 -17.50 27.58
CA VAL A 105 30.70 -17.31 28.73
C VAL A 105 29.88 -18.57 29.04
N GLU A 106 29.37 -18.67 30.27
CA GLU A 106 28.44 -19.71 30.68
C GLU A 106 27.12 -19.62 29.89
N GLN A 107 26.60 -20.78 29.47
CA GLN A 107 25.40 -20.91 28.64
C GLN A 107 24.25 -21.53 29.45
N PRO A 108 22.97 -21.22 29.14
CA PRO A 108 22.53 -20.28 28.10
C PRO A 108 22.75 -18.82 28.51
N TYR A 109 23.26 -18.01 27.57
CA TYR A 109 23.50 -16.58 27.80
C TYR A 109 22.39 -15.74 27.16
N VAL A 110 21.77 -14.86 27.95
CA VAL A 110 20.57 -14.12 27.55
C VAL A 110 20.86 -12.63 27.37
N PHE A 111 20.47 -12.09 26.23
CA PHE A 111 20.43 -10.65 25.99
C PHE A 111 19.01 -10.15 26.25
N PRO A 112 18.77 -9.42 27.35
CA PRO A 112 17.45 -8.89 27.64
C PRO A 112 17.05 -7.88 26.58
N LEU A 113 15.76 -7.86 26.23
CA LEU A 113 15.22 -6.82 25.40
C LEU A 113 15.09 -5.53 26.23
N PRO A 114 15.61 -4.39 25.77
CA PRO A 114 15.42 -3.12 26.48
C PRO A 114 13.92 -2.82 26.69
N PRO A 115 13.50 -2.33 27.87
CA PRO A 115 12.08 -2.08 28.16
C PRO A 115 11.41 -1.12 27.16
N ALA A 116 12.16 -0.12 26.67
CA ALA A 116 11.68 0.81 25.64
C ALA A 116 11.34 0.12 24.31
N TRP A 117 12.00 -1.00 24.00
CA TRP A 117 11.82 -1.74 22.75
C TRP A 117 10.75 -2.82 22.88
N GLU A 118 10.57 -3.39 24.07
CA GLU A 118 9.48 -4.32 24.38
C GLU A 118 8.11 -3.68 24.08
N ALA A 119 7.89 -2.47 24.59
CA ALA A 119 6.66 -1.72 24.34
C ALA A 119 6.41 -1.45 22.85
N ALA A 120 7.47 -1.22 22.06
CA ALA A 120 7.36 -1.00 20.62
C ALA A 120 7.03 -2.30 19.86
N MET A 121 7.55 -3.45 20.30
CA MET A 121 7.27 -4.74 19.66
C MET A 121 5.86 -5.26 19.94
N LEU A 122 5.30 -5.01 21.12
CA LEU A 122 3.93 -5.39 21.46
C LEU A 122 2.91 -4.73 20.51
N VAL A 123 3.11 -3.45 20.18
CA VAL A 123 2.24 -2.72 19.23
C VAL A 123 2.23 -3.37 17.84
N ILE A 124 3.38 -3.88 17.37
CA ILE A 124 3.49 -4.51 16.05
C ILE A 124 2.76 -5.87 16.02
N GLN A 125 2.77 -6.60 17.14
CA GLN A 125 2.12 -7.91 17.23
C GLN A 125 0.58 -7.79 17.27
N GLU A 126 0.03 -6.72 17.86
CA GLU A 126 -1.42 -6.50 17.93
C GLU A 126 -2.05 -6.18 16.56
N ASP A 127 -1.34 -5.45 15.69
CA ASP A 127 -1.87 -5.00 14.40
C ASP A 127 -1.87 -6.11 13.31
N GLU A 128 -1.03 -7.14 13.42
CA GLU A 128 -0.93 -8.18 12.37
C GLU A 128 -2.02 -9.28 12.46
N GLY A 129 -2.96 -9.21 13.42
CA GLY A 129 -4.15 -10.10 13.47
C GLY A 129 -3.86 -11.60 13.43
N GLY A 130 -2.61 -11.98 13.72
CA GLY A 130 -2.08 -13.33 13.59
C GLY A 130 -2.34 -14.15 14.84
N ASP A 131 -2.84 -15.36 14.61
CA ASP A 131 -3.08 -16.45 15.57
C ASP A 131 -2.33 -16.32 16.91
N ASN A 132 -3.08 -16.19 18.00
CA ASN A 132 -2.66 -15.92 19.39
C ASN A 132 -1.68 -16.95 20.01
N ASN A 133 -1.19 -17.92 19.26
CA ASN A 133 -0.28 -18.96 19.73
C ASN A 133 1.21 -18.59 19.60
N ASN A 134 1.51 -17.36 19.19
CA ASN A 134 2.87 -16.89 19.03
C ASN A 134 3.34 -16.24 20.33
N GLY A 135 4.04 -17.02 21.17
CA GLY A 135 4.54 -16.58 22.48
C GLY A 135 5.25 -15.22 22.44
N VAL A 136 5.06 -14.44 23.51
CA VAL A 136 5.61 -13.09 23.68
C VAL A 136 7.13 -13.16 23.66
N ILE A 137 7.77 -12.40 22.76
CA ILE A 137 9.23 -12.33 22.67
C ILE A 137 9.75 -11.48 23.84
N LYS A 138 10.52 -12.08 24.75
CA LYS A 138 11.12 -11.43 25.93
C LYS A 138 12.60 -11.12 25.78
N HIS A 139 13.29 -11.83 24.90
CA HIS A 139 14.74 -11.73 24.74
C HIS A 139 15.13 -11.32 23.32
N LEU A 140 16.15 -10.48 23.20
CA LEU A 140 16.65 -10.03 21.90
C LEU A 140 17.49 -11.12 21.22
N LEU A 141 18.36 -11.73 22.00
CA LEU A 141 19.30 -12.74 21.54
C LEU A 141 19.51 -13.73 22.68
N MET A 142 19.57 -15.02 22.35
CA MET A 142 20.01 -16.03 23.30
C MET A 142 21.11 -16.87 22.67
N ILE A 143 22.13 -17.19 23.45
CA ILE A 143 23.26 -18.01 23.01
C ILE A 143 23.24 -19.30 23.80
N ASP A 144 22.94 -20.40 23.10
CA ASP A 144 22.95 -21.74 23.66
C ASP A 144 23.48 -22.71 22.59
N THR A 145 24.73 -23.13 22.74
CA THR A 145 25.38 -24.01 21.77
C THR A 145 24.93 -25.47 21.87
N ALA A 146 24.21 -25.85 22.93
CA ALA A 146 23.63 -27.17 23.10
C ALA A 146 22.22 -27.28 22.51
N ALA A 147 21.50 -26.15 22.41
CA ALA A 147 20.14 -26.10 21.89
C ALA A 147 20.01 -26.54 20.43
N THR A 148 18.85 -27.12 20.10
CA THR A 148 18.46 -27.48 18.74
C THR A 148 17.33 -26.58 18.21
N VAL A 149 16.85 -26.83 16.99
CA VAL A 149 15.81 -26.00 16.35
C VAL A 149 14.47 -26.16 17.07
N GLU A 150 14.24 -27.34 17.63
CA GLU A 150 13.04 -27.73 18.36
C GLU A 150 12.89 -26.98 19.67
N ASP A 151 13.99 -26.49 20.26
CA ASP A 151 13.99 -25.75 21.52
C ASP A 151 13.66 -24.27 21.34
N TYR A 152 13.71 -23.74 20.12
CA TYR A 152 13.49 -22.31 19.83
C TYR A 152 12.20 -21.73 20.45
N PRO A 153 11.03 -22.41 20.37
CA PRO A 153 9.79 -21.87 20.96
C PRO A 153 9.85 -21.67 22.48
N GLN A 154 10.73 -22.40 23.18
CA GLN A 154 10.83 -22.35 24.65
C GLN A 154 11.60 -21.14 25.15
N TYR A 155 12.48 -20.57 24.31
CA TYR A 155 13.38 -19.50 24.72
C TYR A 155 12.82 -18.09 24.57
N GLU A 156 11.64 -17.92 23.97
CA GLU A 156 10.96 -16.61 23.83
C GLU A 156 11.91 -15.49 23.32
N THR A 157 12.82 -15.84 22.40
CA THR A 157 13.88 -14.96 21.89
C THR A 157 13.67 -14.61 20.43
N LEU A 158 14.05 -13.40 20.01
CA LEU A 158 14.00 -13.01 18.61
C LEU A 158 14.97 -13.86 17.77
N VAL A 159 16.19 -14.06 18.28
CA VAL A 159 17.22 -14.88 17.64
C VAL A 159 17.87 -15.82 18.66
N LEU A 160 18.00 -17.08 18.30
CA LEU A 160 18.73 -18.11 19.05
C LEU A 160 20.01 -18.48 18.29
N LEU A 161 21.17 -18.28 18.93
CA LEU A 161 22.47 -18.69 18.39
C LEU A 161 22.83 -20.06 18.95
N THR A 162 22.78 -21.06 18.08
CA THR A 162 23.23 -22.42 18.39
C THR A 162 24.67 -22.63 17.94
N LYS A 163 25.23 -23.82 18.16
CA LYS A 163 26.57 -24.17 17.67
C LYS A 163 26.71 -24.11 16.15
N LYS A 164 25.67 -24.48 15.40
CA LYS A 164 25.75 -24.65 13.93
C LYS A 164 24.95 -23.62 13.14
N ALA A 165 24.00 -22.95 13.78
CA ALA A 165 23.10 -22.03 13.11
C ALA A 165 22.60 -20.90 14.01
N ALA A 166 22.25 -19.78 13.38
CA ALA A 166 21.37 -18.78 13.98
C ALA A 166 19.93 -19.07 13.55
N ILE A 167 19.02 -19.13 14.52
CA ILE A 167 17.62 -19.47 14.32
C ILE A 167 16.79 -18.25 14.68
N GLY A 168 15.89 -17.85 13.80
CA GLY A 168 14.96 -16.75 14.04
C GLY A 168 13.60 -17.04 13.43
N ARG A 169 12.61 -16.25 13.84
CA ARG A 169 11.25 -16.35 13.32
C ARG A 169 11.09 -15.52 12.05
N ASP A 170 10.43 -16.10 11.05
CA ASP A 170 9.98 -15.45 9.82
C ASP A 170 8.45 -15.57 9.70
N LYS A 171 7.83 -14.81 8.81
CA LYS A 171 6.37 -14.83 8.57
C LYS A 171 5.85 -16.22 8.16
N ASN A 172 6.72 -17.05 7.59
CA ASN A 172 6.40 -18.40 7.10
C ASN A 172 6.92 -19.55 7.99
N GLY A 173 7.45 -19.26 9.20
CA GLY A 173 7.97 -20.29 10.11
C GLY A 173 9.37 -19.95 10.66
N LEU A 174 10.13 -20.98 11.04
CA LEU A 174 11.50 -20.80 11.53
C LEU A 174 12.49 -20.67 10.37
N LYS A 175 13.34 -19.65 10.42
CA LYS A 175 14.44 -19.44 9.49
C LYS A 175 15.74 -19.83 10.17
N VAL A 176 16.40 -20.84 9.60
CA VAL A 176 17.67 -21.38 10.10
C VAL A 176 18.80 -20.92 9.17
N LEU A 177 19.73 -20.14 9.69
CA LEU A 177 20.92 -19.66 8.98
C LEU A 177 22.13 -20.47 9.43
N LEU A 178 22.57 -21.41 8.59
CA LEU A 178 23.71 -22.28 8.86
C LEU A 178 25.02 -21.51 8.70
N TYR A 179 25.90 -21.55 9.71
CA TYR A 179 27.17 -20.82 9.65
C TYR A 179 28.14 -21.37 8.60
N SER A 180 28.01 -22.65 8.23
CA SER A 180 28.80 -23.27 7.17
C SER A 180 28.63 -22.61 5.80
N GLN A 181 27.53 -21.87 5.59
CA GLN A 181 27.32 -21.11 4.35
C GLN A 181 28.20 -19.84 4.29
N TYR A 182 28.55 -19.28 5.44
CA TYR A 182 29.29 -18.03 5.57
C TYR A 182 30.78 -18.25 5.87
N GLN A 183 31.14 -19.37 6.48
CA GLN A 183 32.52 -19.71 6.79
C GLN A 183 32.94 -21.02 6.12
N LYS A 184 33.77 -20.88 5.07
CA LYS A 184 34.42 -22.01 4.39
C LYS A 184 35.67 -22.44 5.16
N GLU A 185 36.08 -23.70 4.98
CA GLU A 185 37.22 -24.32 5.71
C GLU A 185 38.55 -23.55 5.60
N ASN A 186 38.75 -22.75 4.55
CA ASN A 186 39.97 -21.97 4.32
C ASN A 186 39.89 -20.50 4.76
N VAL A 187 38.81 -20.08 5.43
CA VAL A 187 38.64 -18.70 5.89
C VAL A 187 39.09 -18.62 7.35
N PRO A 188 39.94 -17.64 7.73
CA PRO A 188 40.38 -17.49 9.12
C PRO A 188 39.20 -17.35 10.08
N PRO A 189 39.33 -17.81 11.35
CA PRO A 189 38.29 -17.67 12.35
C PRO A 189 37.85 -16.22 12.51
N MET A 190 36.55 -16.00 12.58
CA MET A 190 35.97 -14.68 12.82
C MET A 190 35.72 -14.53 14.30
N VAL A 191 36.40 -13.59 14.95
CA VAL A 191 36.25 -13.32 16.38
C VAL A 191 35.48 -12.03 16.56
N PHE A 192 34.28 -12.12 17.13
CA PHE A 192 33.49 -10.98 17.54
C PHE A 192 33.81 -10.68 19.00
N THR A 193 34.41 -9.52 19.22
CA THR A 193 34.75 -9.00 20.54
C THR A 193 34.02 -7.69 20.79
N ARG A 194 34.01 -7.24 22.04
CA ARG A 194 33.55 -5.91 22.43
C ARG A 194 34.15 -4.79 21.57
N LYS A 195 35.44 -4.88 21.22
CA LYS A 195 36.11 -3.89 20.37
C LYS A 195 35.51 -3.83 18.95
N VAL A 196 35.26 -4.98 18.33
CA VAL A 196 34.62 -5.05 17.01
C VAL A 196 33.21 -4.47 17.09
N TYR A 197 32.49 -4.78 18.16
CA TYR A 197 31.15 -4.24 18.41
C TYR A 197 31.15 -2.72 18.56
N GLU A 198 32.07 -2.16 19.34
CA GLU A 198 32.23 -0.72 19.53
C GLU A 198 32.60 -0.03 18.21
N GLU A 199 33.49 -0.61 17.40
CA GLU A 199 33.85 -0.06 16.08
C GLU A 199 32.66 -0.04 15.11
N VAL A 200 31.84 -1.10 15.10
CA VAL A 200 30.63 -1.16 14.27
C VAL A 200 29.58 -0.17 14.77
N THR A 201 29.36 -0.13 16.08
CA THR A 201 28.38 0.75 16.72
C THR A 201 28.76 2.22 16.54
N ALA A 202 30.03 2.58 16.70
CA ALA A 202 30.53 3.94 16.46
C ALA A 202 30.34 4.39 15.00
N LYS A 203 30.39 3.47 14.04
CA LYS A 203 30.10 3.77 12.62
C LYS A 203 28.61 3.79 12.32
N ALA A 204 27.81 2.95 12.98
CA ALA A 204 26.38 2.79 12.70
C ALA A 204 25.51 3.85 13.39
N LEU A 205 25.78 4.20 14.65
CA LEU A 205 24.96 5.12 15.43
C LEU A 205 24.79 6.52 14.80
N PRO A 206 25.81 7.12 14.15
CA PRO A 206 25.63 8.39 13.46
C PRO A 206 24.59 8.34 12.33
N PHE A 207 24.34 7.16 11.72
CA PHE A 207 23.30 7.02 10.69
C PHE A 207 21.88 7.18 11.26
N LEU A 208 21.68 6.90 12.56
CA LEU A 208 20.39 7.10 13.20
C LEU A 208 19.97 8.57 13.23
N ASP A 209 20.92 9.52 13.24
CA ASP A 209 20.60 10.96 13.17
C ASP A 209 20.03 11.40 11.82
N TYR A 210 20.33 10.65 10.75
CA TYR A 210 19.78 10.92 9.43
C TYR A 210 18.39 10.33 9.24
N LEU A 211 17.98 9.38 10.08
CA LEU A 211 16.70 8.69 9.96
C LEU A 211 15.50 9.66 9.96
N PRO A 212 15.40 10.65 10.86
CA PRO A 212 14.34 11.66 10.81
C PRO A 212 14.30 12.41 9.47
N THR A 213 15.47 12.83 8.97
CA THR A 213 15.59 13.55 7.70
C THR A 213 15.18 12.67 6.52
N ILE A 214 15.57 11.40 6.51
CA ILE A 214 15.19 10.42 5.50
C ILE A 214 13.67 10.21 5.52
N VAL A 215 13.06 10.03 6.70
CA VAL A 215 11.61 9.86 6.85
C VAL A 215 10.87 11.11 6.35
N ILE A 216 11.28 12.32 6.75
CA ILE A 216 10.67 13.57 6.24
C ILE A 216 10.80 13.65 4.72
N SER A 217 11.99 13.39 4.18
CA SER A 217 12.24 13.44 2.74
C SER A 217 11.36 12.45 1.98
N LEU A 218 11.21 11.23 2.52
CA LEU A 218 10.34 10.20 1.97
C LEU A 218 8.87 10.60 2.04
N VAL A 219 8.41 11.21 3.14
CA VAL A 219 7.03 11.69 3.28
C VAL A 219 6.75 12.81 2.27
N ILE A 220 7.64 13.81 2.14
CA ILE A 220 7.49 14.90 1.18
C ILE A 220 7.47 14.35 -0.26
N SER A 221 8.44 13.50 -0.59
CA SER A 221 8.54 12.88 -1.91
C SER A 221 7.32 12.02 -2.20
N GLY A 222 6.86 11.25 -1.22
CA GLY A 222 5.67 10.40 -1.30
C GLY A 222 4.42 11.23 -1.57
N VAL A 223 4.18 12.29 -0.81
CA VAL A 223 3.02 13.18 -1.00
C VAL A 223 3.04 13.86 -2.37
N LEU A 224 4.23 14.26 -2.86
CA LEU A 224 4.35 15.01 -4.11
C LEU A 224 4.30 14.11 -5.36
N LEU A 225 4.92 12.93 -5.30
CA LEU A 225 5.13 12.07 -6.46
C LEU A 225 4.18 10.87 -6.50
N PHE A 226 3.95 10.19 -5.37
CA PHE A 226 3.23 8.91 -5.38
C PHE A 226 1.80 9.00 -5.89
N PRO A 227 0.99 10.04 -5.63
CA PRO A 227 -0.36 10.13 -6.18
C PRO A 227 -0.40 10.00 -7.71
N TRP A 228 0.58 10.56 -8.41
CA TRP A 228 0.64 10.53 -9.87
C TRP A 228 0.99 9.13 -10.41
N PHE A 229 1.95 8.48 -9.78
CA PHE A 229 2.39 7.13 -10.17
C PHE A 229 1.36 6.07 -9.78
N LEU A 230 0.86 6.10 -8.55
CA LEU A 230 -0.14 5.16 -8.07
C LEU A 230 -1.45 5.29 -8.84
N ALA A 231 -1.88 6.51 -9.19
CA ALA A 231 -3.04 6.68 -10.04
C ALA A 231 -2.85 6.06 -11.42
N LEU A 232 -1.67 6.19 -12.03
CA LEU A 232 -1.38 5.59 -13.35
C LEU A 232 -1.48 4.06 -13.30
N PHE A 233 -0.83 3.42 -12.33
CA PHE A 233 -0.91 1.98 -12.11
C PHE A 233 -2.33 1.54 -11.74
N GLY A 234 -3.03 2.32 -10.92
CA GLY A 234 -4.41 2.09 -10.52
C GLY A 234 -5.36 2.08 -11.72
N VAL A 235 -5.26 3.06 -12.63
CA VAL A 235 -6.07 3.08 -13.85
C VAL A 235 -5.84 1.83 -14.69
N LEU A 236 -4.58 1.39 -14.84
CA LEU A 236 -4.28 0.17 -15.60
C LEU A 236 -4.97 -1.07 -14.98
N GLY A 237 -4.93 -1.21 -13.66
CA GLY A 237 -5.66 -2.26 -12.95
C GLY A 237 -7.17 -2.16 -13.15
N TYR A 238 -7.74 -0.96 -13.06
CA TYR A 238 -9.17 -0.74 -13.27
C TYR A 238 -9.62 -0.95 -14.71
N LEU A 239 -8.77 -0.70 -15.71
CA LEU A 239 -9.07 -1.01 -17.11
C LEU A 239 -9.27 -2.51 -17.33
N LEU A 240 -8.37 -3.32 -16.76
CA LEU A 240 -8.47 -4.78 -16.81
C LEU A 240 -9.70 -5.27 -16.04
N TYR A 241 -9.93 -4.72 -14.85
CA TYR A 241 -11.11 -5.00 -14.03
C TYR A 241 -12.40 -4.70 -14.80
N LEU A 242 -12.51 -3.51 -15.40
CA LEU A 242 -13.68 -3.10 -16.18
C LEU A 242 -13.93 -4.02 -17.36
N LEU A 243 -12.90 -4.62 -17.96
CA LEU A 243 -13.08 -5.53 -19.10
C LEU A 243 -13.93 -6.74 -18.69
N ILE A 244 -13.68 -7.28 -17.51
CA ILE A 244 -14.42 -8.42 -16.96
C ILE A 244 -15.79 -7.98 -16.44
N VAL A 245 -15.85 -6.93 -15.61
CA VAL A 245 -17.09 -6.58 -14.91
C VAL A 245 -18.10 -5.83 -15.80
N THR A 246 -17.64 -5.20 -16.88
CA THR A 246 -18.53 -4.66 -17.92
C THR A 246 -19.27 -5.78 -18.64
N LEU A 247 -18.66 -6.95 -18.83
CA LEU A 247 -19.34 -8.10 -19.43
C LEU A 247 -20.53 -8.54 -18.57
N LEU A 248 -20.35 -8.60 -17.24
CA LEU A 248 -21.44 -8.89 -16.30
C LEU A 248 -22.52 -7.80 -16.34
N SER A 249 -22.12 -6.53 -16.40
CA SER A 249 -23.05 -5.40 -16.52
C SER A 249 -23.84 -5.44 -17.83
N TRP A 250 -23.24 -5.93 -18.91
CA TRP A 250 -23.90 -6.12 -20.20
C TRP A 250 -24.97 -7.23 -20.14
N ILE A 251 -24.69 -8.33 -19.42
CA ILE A 251 -25.70 -9.37 -19.15
C ILE A 251 -26.89 -8.79 -18.36
N ILE A 252 -26.62 -7.99 -17.33
CA ILE A 252 -27.67 -7.30 -16.56
C ILE A 252 -28.49 -6.39 -17.48
N ALA A 253 -27.85 -5.63 -18.37
CA ALA A 253 -28.54 -4.78 -19.33
C ALA A 253 -29.41 -5.58 -20.32
N ALA A 254 -28.91 -6.73 -20.79
CA ALA A 254 -29.67 -7.64 -21.64
C ALA A 254 -30.90 -8.21 -20.93
N MET A 255 -30.77 -8.62 -19.67
CA MET A 255 -31.90 -9.07 -18.83
C MET A 255 -32.96 -7.97 -18.66
N MET A 256 -32.54 -6.71 -18.57
CA MET A 256 -33.41 -5.54 -18.47
C MET A 256 -33.98 -5.08 -19.83
N LYS A 257 -33.75 -5.84 -20.92
CA LYS A 257 -34.18 -5.53 -22.29
C LYS A 257 -33.71 -4.14 -22.75
N ARG A 258 -32.50 -3.72 -22.33
CA ARG A 258 -31.87 -2.46 -22.75
C ARG A 258 -30.84 -2.73 -23.83
N THR A 259 -30.87 -1.94 -24.89
CA THR A 259 -29.90 -2.01 -25.99
C THR A 259 -28.70 -1.13 -25.69
N PHE A 260 -27.69 -1.72 -25.06
CA PHE A 260 -26.38 -1.10 -24.91
C PHE A 260 -25.32 -1.91 -25.65
N THR A 261 -24.42 -1.21 -26.32
CA THR A 261 -23.19 -1.82 -26.82
C THR A 261 -22.22 -2.02 -25.65
N TYR A 262 -21.36 -3.04 -25.75
CA TYR A 262 -20.34 -3.30 -24.73
C TYR A 262 -19.42 -2.09 -24.54
N GLY A 263 -19.01 -1.43 -25.63
CA GLY A 263 -18.17 -0.23 -25.58
C GLY A 263 -18.82 0.96 -24.87
N GLU A 264 -20.13 1.17 -25.04
CA GLU A 264 -20.87 2.20 -24.30
C GLU A 264 -20.87 1.89 -22.79
N LEU A 265 -21.16 0.66 -22.39
CA LEU A 265 -21.14 0.27 -20.98
C LEU A 265 -19.74 0.35 -20.38
N TYR A 266 -18.71 -0.01 -21.15
CA TYR A 266 -17.32 0.11 -20.74
C TYR A 266 -16.95 1.59 -20.49
N CYS A 267 -17.34 2.49 -21.41
CA CYS A 267 -17.11 3.92 -21.24
C CYS A 267 -17.90 4.50 -20.05
N LEU A 268 -19.14 4.04 -19.82
CA LEU A 268 -19.91 4.40 -18.63
C LEU A 268 -19.28 3.83 -17.35
N GLY A 269 -18.64 2.67 -17.43
CA GLY A 269 -17.97 1.98 -16.33
C GLY A 269 -16.88 2.82 -15.67
N PHE A 270 -16.13 3.64 -16.42
CA PHE A 270 -15.16 4.59 -15.84
C PHE A 270 -15.79 5.52 -14.81
N TYR A 271 -16.99 6.02 -15.09
CA TYR A 271 -17.75 6.86 -14.18
C TYR A 271 -18.47 6.03 -13.12
N GLY A 272 -18.94 4.82 -13.49
CA GLY A 272 -19.60 3.86 -12.61
C GLY A 272 -18.70 3.32 -11.50
N LEU A 273 -17.38 3.38 -11.67
CA LEU A 273 -16.41 3.05 -10.60
C LEU A 273 -16.37 4.10 -9.48
N THR A 274 -16.86 5.33 -9.72
CA THR A 274 -16.74 6.43 -8.75
C THR A 274 -17.28 6.06 -7.37
N PRO A 275 -18.50 5.51 -7.22
CA PRO A 275 -19.03 5.18 -5.90
C PRO A 275 -18.25 4.05 -5.25
N ALA A 276 -17.82 3.04 -6.02
CA ALA A 276 -17.03 1.93 -5.50
C ALA A 276 -15.66 2.39 -4.96
N ILE A 277 -14.98 3.30 -5.67
CA ILE A 277 -13.71 3.89 -5.25
C ILE A 277 -13.90 4.76 -4.00
N VAL A 278 -14.89 5.66 -4.00
CA VAL A 278 -15.12 6.58 -2.88
C VAL A 278 -15.54 5.82 -1.63
N ILE A 279 -16.48 4.88 -1.73
CA ILE A 279 -16.95 4.08 -0.58
C ILE A 279 -15.84 3.14 -0.11
N GLY A 280 -15.12 2.49 -1.03
CA GLY A 280 -13.98 1.63 -0.68
C GLY A 280 -12.91 2.39 0.11
N TRP A 281 -12.56 3.60 -0.35
CA TRP A 281 -11.63 4.47 0.35
C TRP A 281 -12.11 4.85 1.76
N VAL A 282 -13.41 5.14 1.94
CA VAL A 282 -13.97 5.42 3.27
C VAL A 282 -13.94 4.18 4.17
N LEU A 283 -14.33 3.01 3.65
CA LEU A 283 -14.39 1.76 4.43
C LEU A 283 -13.00 1.26 4.86
N GLU A 284 -11.99 1.41 4.01
CA GLU A 284 -10.60 1.11 4.35
C GLU A 284 -10.15 1.93 5.57
N ARG A 285 -10.58 3.20 5.66
CA ARG A 285 -10.30 4.05 6.83
C ARG A 285 -11.08 3.68 8.08
N LEU A 286 -12.21 2.99 7.92
CA LEU A 286 -12.95 2.41 9.04
C LEU A 286 -12.47 0.99 9.38
N ASN A 287 -11.40 0.51 8.75
CA ASN A 287 -10.87 -0.85 8.89
C ASN A 287 -11.90 -1.95 8.58
N VAL A 288 -12.82 -1.69 7.65
CA VAL A 288 -13.86 -2.65 7.24
C VAL A 288 -13.39 -3.39 5.99
N GLY A 289 -12.78 -4.57 6.18
CA GLY A 289 -12.27 -5.41 5.10
C GLY A 289 -13.33 -6.35 4.53
N PHE A 290 -13.93 -6.00 3.39
CA PHE A 290 -14.76 -6.93 2.62
C PHE A 290 -14.30 -7.01 1.16
N SER A 291 -13.61 -8.11 0.83
CA SER A 291 -12.91 -8.28 -0.46
C SER A 291 -13.81 -8.08 -1.69
N MET A 292 -15.07 -8.52 -1.62
CA MET A 292 -16.00 -8.47 -2.77
C MET A 292 -16.89 -7.22 -2.82
N LEU A 293 -16.83 -6.34 -1.82
CA LEU A 293 -17.78 -5.23 -1.65
C LEU A 293 -17.60 -4.19 -2.75
N PHE A 294 -16.36 -3.99 -3.19
CA PHE A 294 -16.04 -3.14 -4.33
C PHE A 294 -16.84 -3.53 -5.58
N THR A 295 -16.83 -4.82 -5.93
CA THR A 295 -17.54 -5.35 -7.11
C THR A 295 -19.05 -5.29 -6.96
N VAL A 296 -19.57 -5.56 -5.76
CA VAL A 296 -21.00 -5.44 -5.49
C VAL A 296 -21.47 -4.00 -5.68
N ILE A 297 -20.76 -3.02 -5.11
CA ILE A 297 -21.12 -1.59 -5.26
C ILE A 297 -21.09 -1.17 -6.72
N PHE A 298 -20.07 -1.59 -7.49
CA PHE A 298 -20.00 -1.29 -8.91
C PHE A 298 -21.20 -1.86 -9.68
N LEU A 299 -21.51 -3.15 -9.49
CA LEU A 299 -22.61 -3.81 -10.20
C LEU A 299 -23.98 -3.21 -9.82
N VAL A 300 -24.19 -2.90 -8.54
CA VAL A 300 -25.40 -2.20 -8.07
C VAL A 300 -25.50 -0.82 -8.73
N THR A 301 -24.41 -0.07 -8.78
CA THR A 301 -24.35 1.24 -9.44
C THR A 301 -24.69 1.11 -10.92
N MET A 302 -24.06 0.19 -11.65
CA MET A 302 -24.32 -0.02 -13.07
C MET A 302 -25.75 -0.50 -13.34
N GLY A 303 -26.31 -1.37 -12.49
CA GLY A 303 -27.70 -1.78 -12.56
C GLY A 303 -28.67 -0.60 -12.42
N MET A 304 -28.41 0.30 -11.46
CA MET A 304 -29.19 1.55 -11.32
C MET A 304 -29.04 2.47 -12.53
N VAL A 305 -27.82 2.61 -13.06
CA VAL A 305 -27.54 3.42 -14.26
C VAL A 305 -28.33 2.88 -15.46
N VAL A 306 -28.23 1.58 -15.75
CA VAL A 306 -28.96 0.92 -16.84
C VAL A 306 -30.48 1.07 -16.68
N ARG A 307 -30.99 0.99 -15.44
CA ARG A 307 -32.42 1.23 -15.14
C ARG A 307 -32.85 2.65 -15.53
N ALA A 308 -32.01 3.65 -15.23
CA ALA A 308 -32.31 5.06 -15.45
C ALA A 308 -32.42 5.43 -16.93
N PHE A 309 -31.75 4.68 -17.82
CA PHE A 309 -31.99 4.77 -19.26
C PHE A 309 -33.31 4.09 -19.60
N THR A 310 -34.40 4.86 -19.64
CA THR A 310 -35.68 4.40 -20.18
C THR A 310 -35.48 3.96 -21.64
N SER A 311 -35.99 2.78 -22.00
CA SER A 311 -36.09 2.39 -23.41
C SER A 311 -36.95 3.43 -24.11
N SER A 312 -36.31 4.30 -24.88
CA SER A 312 -37.01 5.20 -25.78
C SER A 312 -37.54 4.37 -26.94
N THR A 313 -38.49 3.50 -26.64
CA THR A 313 -39.26 2.79 -27.65
C THR A 313 -40.19 3.84 -28.26
N ALA A 314 -39.97 4.11 -29.55
CA ALA A 314 -40.90 4.79 -30.45
C ALA A 314 -41.15 6.30 -30.20
N THR A 315 -40.28 7.13 -30.77
CA THR A 315 -40.81 8.23 -31.59
C THR A 315 -40.03 8.22 -32.88
N GLY A 316 -40.65 7.68 -33.92
CA GLY A 316 -40.10 7.64 -35.27
C GLY A 316 -39.87 9.06 -35.77
N VAL A 317 -38.70 9.62 -35.49
CA VAL A 317 -38.17 10.72 -36.29
C VAL A 317 -37.76 10.09 -37.60
N ARG A 318 -38.68 10.11 -38.57
CA ARG A 318 -38.36 9.83 -39.98
C ARG A 318 -37.11 10.65 -40.30
N PRO A 319 -36.09 10.08 -40.96
CA PRO A 319 -34.99 10.87 -41.45
C PRO A 319 -35.58 11.97 -42.31
N ILE A 320 -35.42 13.23 -41.86
CA ILE A 320 -35.74 14.40 -42.68
C ILE A 320 -34.90 14.21 -43.93
N GLY A 321 -35.59 13.93 -45.02
CA GLY A 321 -34.98 13.69 -46.31
C GLY A 321 -33.99 14.82 -46.57
N VAL A 322 -32.72 14.45 -46.73
CA VAL A 322 -31.72 15.29 -47.35
C VAL A 322 -32.27 15.61 -48.73
N GLN A 323 -32.93 16.76 -48.88
CA GLN A 323 -33.24 17.31 -50.18
C GLN A 323 -31.90 17.55 -50.87
N LYS A 324 -31.55 16.62 -51.77
CA LYS A 324 -30.51 16.80 -52.78
C LYS A 324 -30.88 18.06 -53.58
N LYS A 325 -30.29 19.20 -53.22
CA LYS A 325 -30.33 20.43 -54.00
C LYS A 325 -29.65 20.14 -55.33
N LYS A 326 -30.44 19.79 -56.36
CA LYS A 326 -29.98 19.71 -57.75
C LYS A 326 -29.45 21.09 -58.14
N SER A 327 -28.14 21.24 -58.16
CA SER A 327 -27.47 22.39 -58.77
C SER A 327 -27.70 22.32 -60.27
N GLY A 328 -28.63 23.14 -60.77
CA GLY A 328 -28.82 23.36 -62.20
C GLY A 328 -27.62 24.09 -62.78
N LYS A 329 -26.94 23.45 -63.73
CA LYS A 329 -26.06 24.10 -64.72
C LYS A 329 -26.96 24.83 -65.71
N GLY A 330 -27.02 26.16 -65.62
CA GLY A 330 -27.47 27.04 -66.70
C GLY A 330 -26.27 27.52 -67.50
N LYS A 331 -26.42 27.49 -68.83
CA LYS A 331 -25.44 27.89 -69.86
C LYS A 331 -25.09 29.37 -69.79
#